data_AF-K3X7A9-F1
#
_entry.id   AF-K3X7A9-F1
#
_cell.length_a   1.000
_cell.length_b   1.000
_cell.length_c   1.000
_cell.angle_alpha   90.00
_cell.angle_beta   90.00
_cell.angle_gamma   90.00
#
_symmetry.space_group_name_H-M   'P 1'
#
loop_
_entity.id
_entity.type
_entity.pdbx_description
1 polymer ?
#
loop_
_entity_poly.entity_id
_entity_poly.type
_entity_poly.pdbx_seq_one_letter_code
_entity_poly.pdbx_strand_id
1 'polypeptide(L)'
;MVIETGRALAKTPIQKILASFVSSGHGNAVLEELHKRFEIGQISKLPGGNLRVKVKTKDACVRLKRTRVNILGGVFTFKEFDTLGDNP
;
A
#
# COMPACT_ATOMS: atom_id res chain seq x y z
N MET A 1 -4.01 -5.10 -3.03
CA MET A 1 -4.32 -4.41 -1.76
C MET A 1 -4.71 -2.96 -1.99
N VAL A 2 -5.52 -2.38 -1.12
CA VAL A 2 -5.87 -0.95 -1.15
C VAL A 2 -5.58 -0.30 0.19
N ILE A 3 -5.04 0.91 0.15
CA ILE A 3 -4.86 1.76 1.33
C ILE A 3 -5.93 2.84 1.27
N GLU A 4 -6.72 2.91 2.33
CA GLU A 4 -7.74 3.95 2.46
C GLU A 4 -7.09 5.26 2.86
N THR A 5 -6.86 6.11 1.88
CA THR A 5 -6.29 7.45 2.06
C THR A 5 -7.31 8.55 1.80
N GLY A 6 -8.48 8.20 1.25
CA GLY A 6 -9.50 9.14 0.82
C GLY A 6 -8.88 10.22 -0.08
N ARG A 7 -9.19 11.48 0.19
CA ARG A 7 -8.62 12.61 -0.57
C ARG A 7 -7.28 13.12 -0.03
N ALA A 8 -6.76 12.58 1.08
CA ALA A 8 -5.57 13.10 1.76
C ALA A 8 -4.33 13.11 0.85
N LEU A 9 -4.18 12.08 0.01
CA LEU A 9 -3.05 11.94 -0.93
C LEU A 9 -3.45 12.17 -2.39
N ALA A 10 -4.67 12.64 -2.65
CA ALA A 10 -5.19 12.79 -4.01
C ALA A 10 -4.33 13.76 -4.85
N LYS A 11 -3.91 14.89 -4.25
CA LYS A 11 -3.06 15.89 -4.90
C LYS A 11 -1.55 15.60 -4.81
N THR A 12 -1.15 14.60 -4.03
CA THR A 12 0.27 14.29 -3.78
C THR A 12 0.86 13.46 -4.91
N PRO A 13 1.99 13.83 -5.54
CA PRO A 13 2.56 13.06 -6.64
C PRO A 13 2.91 11.62 -6.21
N ILE A 14 2.64 10.65 -7.07
CA ILE A 14 2.81 9.20 -6.76
C ILE A 14 4.25 8.86 -6.35
N GLN A 15 5.24 9.57 -6.91
CA GLN A 15 6.64 9.36 -6.56
C GLN A 15 6.96 9.79 -5.12
N LYS A 16 6.37 10.89 -4.61
CA LYS A 16 6.50 11.27 -3.19
C LYS A 16 5.82 10.26 -2.26
N ILE A 17 4.67 9.76 -2.68
CA ILE A 17 3.95 8.70 -1.95
C ILE A 17 4.83 7.46 -1.88
N LEU A 18 5.35 6.99 -3.03
CA LEU A 18 6.21 5.82 -3.10
C LEU A 18 7.46 6.01 -2.24
N ALA A 19 8.16 7.13 -2.39
CA ALA A 19 9.36 7.44 -1.62
C ALA A 19 9.09 7.36 -0.12
N SER A 20 8.01 7.98 0.39
CA SER A 20 7.65 7.88 1.79
C SER A 20 7.19 6.48 2.21
N PHE A 21 6.55 5.76 1.31
CA PHE A 21 5.99 4.44 1.57
C PHE A 21 7.06 3.35 1.69
N VAL A 22 8.15 3.47 0.91
CA VAL A 22 9.31 2.56 0.96
C VAL A 22 10.46 3.09 1.82
N SER A 23 10.35 4.31 2.35
CA SER A 23 11.41 4.91 3.18
C SER A 23 11.49 4.18 4.52
N SER A 24 12.70 3.72 4.83
CA SER A 24 13.02 3.04 6.08
C SER A 24 12.87 3.97 7.29
N GLY A 25 12.28 3.48 8.38
CA GLY A 25 12.23 4.20 9.66
C GLY A 25 10.92 4.89 10.03
N HIS A 26 9.85 4.77 9.23
CA HIS A 26 8.54 5.39 9.52
C HIS A 26 7.55 4.48 10.29
N GLY A 27 8.01 3.38 10.87
CA GLY A 27 7.14 2.41 11.58
C GLY A 27 6.47 1.38 10.67
N ASN A 28 6.98 1.22 9.46
CA ASN A 28 6.43 0.36 8.40
C ASN A 28 7.21 -0.97 8.28
N ALA A 29 7.50 -1.66 9.39
CA ALA A 29 8.41 -2.82 9.40
C ALA A 29 8.01 -3.95 8.43
N VAL A 30 6.70 -4.27 8.36
CA VAL A 30 6.16 -5.26 7.42
C VAL A 30 6.42 -4.83 5.97
N LEU A 31 6.27 -3.55 5.70
CA LEU A 31 6.44 -2.95 4.39
C LEU A 31 7.90 -2.96 3.94
N GLU A 32 8.82 -2.65 4.85
CA GLU A 32 10.26 -2.73 4.61
C GLU A 32 10.69 -4.16 4.28
N GLU A 33 10.16 -5.15 5.01
CA GLU A 33 10.44 -6.57 4.76
C GLU A 33 9.92 -7.01 3.39
N LEU A 34 8.68 -6.67 3.05
CA LEU A 34 8.08 -7.00 1.75
C LEU A 34 8.75 -6.27 0.59
N HIS A 35 9.22 -5.05 0.81
CA HIS A 35 9.99 -4.30 -0.17
C HIS A 35 11.37 -4.93 -0.40
N LYS A 36 12.09 -5.34 0.66
CA LYS A 36 13.36 -6.09 0.56
C LYS A 36 13.20 -7.42 -0.17
N ARG A 37 12.06 -8.08 -0.01
CA ARG A 37 11.71 -9.33 -0.71
C ARG A 37 11.19 -9.11 -2.13
N PHE A 38 11.17 -7.86 -2.62
CA PHE A 38 10.63 -7.48 -3.94
C PHE A 38 9.17 -7.91 -4.15
N GLU A 39 8.39 -8.03 -3.07
CA GLU A 39 6.99 -8.50 -3.10
C GLU A 39 6.01 -7.36 -3.39
N ILE A 40 6.43 -6.11 -3.21
CA ILE A 40 5.67 -4.92 -3.61
C ILE A 40 6.04 -4.55 -5.03
N GLY A 41 5.08 -4.66 -5.94
CA GLY A 41 5.31 -4.42 -7.37
C GLY A 41 5.09 -2.96 -7.76
N GLN A 42 3.87 -2.46 -7.59
CA GLN A 42 3.48 -1.14 -8.10
C GLN A 42 2.44 -0.48 -7.18
N ILE A 43 2.51 0.84 -7.08
CA ILE A 43 1.50 1.66 -6.41
C ILE A 43 0.81 2.54 -7.45
N SER A 44 -0.51 2.60 -7.41
CA SER A 44 -1.33 3.42 -8.29
C SER A 44 -2.41 4.13 -7.50
N LYS A 45 -2.87 5.28 -7.98
CA LYS A 45 -4.02 5.97 -7.39
C LYS A 45 -5.31 5.46 -7.98
N LEU A 46 -6.31 5.26 -7.14
CA LEU A 46 -7.68 4.95 -7.53
C LEU A 46 -8.51 6.23 -7.67
N PRO A 47 -9.55 6.21 -8.52
CA PRO A 47 -10.57 7.25 -8.50
C PRO A 47 -11.18 7.32 -7.09
N GLY A 48 -11.22 8.52 -6.51
CA GLY A 48 -11.57 8.74 -5.09
C GLY A 48 -10.37 9.04 -4.18
N GLY A 49 -9.14 8.85 -4.67
CA GLY A 49 -7.90 9.26 -4.01
C GLY A 49 -7.23 8.19 -3.14
N ASN A 50 -7.84 7.02 -3.03
CA ASN A 50 -7.25 5.84 -2.41
C ASN A 50 -6.02 5.33 -3.19
N LEU A 51 -5.17 4.54 -2.53
CA LEU A 51 -4.01 3.93 -3.18
C LEU A 51 -4.23 2.44 -3.39
N ARG A 52 -3.92 1.95 -4.59
CA ARG A 52 -3.82 0.53 -4.90
C ARG A 52 -2.37 0.11 -4.87
N VAL A 53 -2.08 -0.95 -4.12
CA VAL A 53 -0.77 -1.60 -4.07
C VAL A 53 -0.88 -2.98 -4.67
N LYS A 54 -0.09 -3.23 -5.72
CA LYS A 54 0.09 -4.54 -6.33
C LYS A 54 1.15 -5.31 -5.55
N VAL A 55 0.75 -6.44 -5.00
CA VAL A 55 1.63 -7.39 -4.31
C VAL A 55 1.78 -8.64 -5.16
N LYS A 56 2.94 -9.28 -5.09
CA LYS A 56 3.26 -10.46 -5.91
C LYS A 56 2.74 -11.76 -5.33
N THR A 57 2.67 -11.88 -4.00
CA THR A 57 2.33 -13.13 -3.33
C THR A 57 1.05 -12.99 -2.50
N LYS A 58 0.34 -14.11 -2.31
CA LYS A 58 -0.80 -14.17 -1.37
C LYS A 58 -0.34 -13.98 0.07
N ASP A 59 0.85 -14.45 0.44
CA ASP A 59 1.42 -14.25 1.78
C ASP A 59 1.63 -12.76 2.11
N ALA A 60 2.23 -12.00 1.19
CA ALA A 60 2.37 -10.55 1.33
C ALA A 60 1.02 -9.85 1.48
N CYS A 61 -0.02 -10.35 0.78
CA CYS A 61 -1.38 -9.88 0.95
C CYS A 61 -1.85 -10.09 2.40
N VAL A 62 -1.76 -11.33 2.91
CA VAL A 62 -2.19 -11.65 4.28
C VAL A 62 -1.44 -10.82 5.32
N ARG A 63 -0.13 -10.61 5.17
CA ARG A 63 0.67 -9.80 6.10
C ARG A 63 0.35 -8.30 6.06
N LEU A 64 -0.14 -7.79 4.94
CA LEU A 64 -0.59 -6.41 4.81
C LEU A 64 -2.04 -6.20 5.28
N LYS A 65 -2.82 -7.26 5.46
CA LYS A 65 -4.22 -7.17 5.91
C LYS A 65 -4.29 -6.48 7.28
N ARG A 66 -5.06 -5.40 7.37
CA ARG A 66 -5.24 -4.58 8.59
C ARG A 66 -3.95 -3.94 9.13
N THR A 67 -2.88 -3.94 8.35
CA THR A 67 -1.62 -3.30 8.74
C THR A 67 -1.76 -1.78 8.56
N ARG A 68 -1.34 -1.04 9.59
CA ARG A 68 -1.25 0.42 9.56
C ARG A 68 0.07 0.83 8.95
N VAL A 69 0.02 1.86 8.12
CA VAL A 69 1.17 2.36 7.37
C VAL A 69 1.25 3.86 7.47
N ASN A 70 2.46 4.36 7.68
CA ASN A 70 2.74 5.78 7.69
C ASN A 70 3.16 6.23 6.29
N ILE A 71 2.47 7.23 5.75
CA ILE A 71 2.78 7.86 4.47
C ILE A 71 2.74 9.37 4.67
N LEU A 72 3.89 10.02 4.48
CA LEU A 72 4.07 11.46 4.63
C LEU A 72 3.58 12.00 5.99
N GLY A 73 3.76 11.21 7.05
CA GLY A 73 3.32 11.53 8.41
C GLY A 73 1.86 11.16 8.71
N GLY A 74 1.07 10.77 7.70
CA GLY A 74 -0.29 10.27 7.88
C GLY A 74 -0.34 8.77 8.12
N VAL A 75 -1.11 8.32 9.11
CA VAL A 75 -1.33 6.89 9.36
C VAL A 75 -2.58 6.43 8.61
N PHE A 76 -2.39 5.48 7.70
CA PHE A 76 -3.44 4.90 6.88
C PHE A 76 -3.51 3.39 7.10
N THR A 77 -4.63 2.78 6.74
CA THR A 77 -4.83 1.33 6.94
C THR A 77 -5.00 0.64 5.59
N PHE A 78 -4.38 -0.53 5.47
CA PHE A 78 -4.65 -1.45 4.38
C PHE A 78 -6.00 -2.12 4.56
N LYS A 79 -6.86 -1.96 3.54
CA LYS A 79 -8.06 -2.77 3.34
C LYS A 79 -7.78 -3.95 2.43
N GLU A 80 -8.49 -5.02 2.75
CA GLU A 80 -8.63 -6.16 1.86
C GLU A 80 -9.17 -5.67 0.53
N PHE A 81 -8.44 -5.96 -0.54
CA PHE A 81 -9.03 -5.85 -1.86
C PHE A 81 -9.69 -7.20 -2.11
N ASP A 82 -11.02 -7.23 -2.08
CA ASP A 82 -11.81 -8.39 -2.46
C ASP A 82 -11.45 -8.70 -3.91
N THR A 83 -10.58 -9.68 -4.13
CA THR A 83 -10.36 -10.26 -5.45
C THR A 83 -11.56 -11.15 -5.76
N LEU A 84 -12.73 -10.53 -5.88
CA LEU A 84 -13.91 -11.13 -6.48
C LEU A 84 -13.71 -11.00 -7.99
N GLY A 85 -12.91 -11.91 -8.53
CA GLY A 85 -12.49 -11.90 -9.93
C GLY A 85 -11.41 -12.91 -10.28
N ASP A 86 -11.26 -13.97 -9.49
CA ASP A 86 -10.67 -15.22 -9.99
C ASP A 86 -11.84 -15.97 -10.65
N ASN A 87 -12.10 -15.67 -11.92
CA ASN A 87 -12.99 -16.50 -12.71
C ASN A 87 -12.10 -17.59 -13.33
N PRO A 88 -12.37 -18.88 -13.07
CA PRO A 88 -11.54 -20.00 -13.51
C PRO A 88 -11.43 -20.13 -15.03
#